data_AF-A0A098LEL8-F1
#
_entry.id   AF-A0A098LEL8-F1
#
_cell.length_a   1.000
_cell.length_b   1.000
_cell.length_c   1.000
_cell.angle_alpha   90.00
_cell.angle_beta   90.00
_cell.angle_gamma   90.00
#
_symmetry.space_group_name_H-M   'P 1'
#
loop_
_entity.id
_entity.type
_entity.pdbx_description
1 polymer ?
#
loop_
_entity_poly.entity_id
_entity_poly.type
_entity_poly.pdbx_seq_one_letter_code
_entity_poly.pdbx_strand_id
1 'polypeptide(L)'
;MFVSQANAQADCPKHPHKGKGEGFSPKKQTEWMKTELSLSDDQTAKVETINQKYSDKRKSMHEEHRKQMKALKDEQDKEFKSVLNKDQYTKLEAKKAEMKEKRKQAHKERKGTNK
;
A
#
# COMPACT_ATOMS: atom_id res chain seq x y z
N MET A 1 39.31 -12.86 -33.47
CA MET A 1 38.42 -13.46 -32.45
C MET A 1 38.58 -12.69 -31.16
N PHE A 2 37.70 -11.74 -30.86
CA PHE A 2 37.51 -11.19 -29.52
C PHE A 2 36.03 -10.92 -29.33
N VAL A 3 35.53 -11.38 -28.19
CA VAL A 3 34.15 -11.74 -27.94
C VAL A 3 33.29 -10.51 -27.69
N SER A 4 32.10 -10.55 -28.27
CA SER A 4 30.98 -9.63 -28.12
C SER A 4 30.60 -9.43 -26.64
N GLN A 5 30.63 -8.19 -26.14
CA GLN A 5 29.99 -7.84 -24.88
C GLN A 5 28.54 -7.42 -25.16
N ALA A 6 27.64 -8.40 -25.03
CA ALA A 6 26.21 -8.15 -24.95
C ALA A 6 25.91 -7.48 -23.60
N ASN A 7 25.55 -6.20 -23.64
CA ASN A 7 25.07 -5.46 -22.49
C ASN A 7 23.61 -5.88 -22.24
N ALA A 8 23.41 -6.95 -21.48
CA ALA A 8 22.09 -7.37 -21.04
C ALA A 8 21.62 -6.41 -19.94
N GLN A 9 20.86 -5.38 -20.34
CA GLN A 9 19.93 -4.73 -19.43
C GLN A 9 19.01 -5.82 -18.91
N ALA A 10 19.18 -6.17 -17.63
CA ALA A 10 18.24 -6.99 -16.89
C ALA A 10 16.91 -6.22 -16.86
N ASP A 11 16.05 -6.55 -17.83
CA ASP A 11 14.65 -6.19 -17.87
C ASP A 11 14.03 -6.79 -16.60
N CYS A 12 13.99 -5.99 -15.54
CA CYS A 12 13.35 -6.39 -14.29
C CYS A 12 11.90 -6.68 -14.64
N PRO A 13 11.41 -7.92 -14.51
CA PRO A 13 10.06 -8.25 -14.92
C PRO A 13 9.10 -7.34 -14.16
N LYS A 14 8.35 -6.52 -14.92
CA LYS A 14 7.30 -5.64 -14.38
C LYS A 14 6.30 -6.53 -13.67
N HIS A 15 6.47 -6.69 -12.36
CA HIS A 15 5.55 -7.47 -11.55
C HIS A 15 4.18 -6.78 -11.61
N PRO A 16 3.11 -7.48 -12.02
CA PRO A 16 1.78 -6.93 -11.95
C PRO A 16 1.43 -6.72 -10.48
N HIS A 17 1.42 -5.47 -10.02
CA HIS A 17 0.86 -5.07 -8.71
C HIS A 17 -0.67 -5.22 -8.72
N LYS A 18 -1.14 -6.48 -8.82
CA LYS A 18 -2.54 -6.85 -8.89
C LYS A 18 -3.02 -7.29 -7.51
N GLY A 19 -3.43 -6.33 -6.70
CA GLY A 19 -4.06 -6.59 -5.41
C GLY A 19 -4.15 -5.34 -4.57
N LYS A 20 -5.34 -5.04 -4.04
CA LYS A 20 -5.48 -4.11 -2.94
C LYS A 20 -4.72 -4.66 -1.74
N GLY A 21 -4.20 -3.78 -0.89
CA GLY A 21 -3.52 -4.10 0.37
C GLY A 21 -4.37 -4.79 1.43
N GLU A 22 -5.20 -5.75 1.04
CA GLU A 22 -5.52 -6.90 1.87
C GLU A 22 -4.37 -7.88 1.65
N GLY A 23 -3.26 -7.62 2.35
CA GLY A 23 -2.33 -8.71 2.63
C GLY A 23 -3.13 -9.89 3.18
N PHE A 24 -2.69 -11.11 2.89
CA PHE A 24 -3.33 -12.32 3.38
C PHE A 24 -3.71 -12.15 4.86
N SER A 25 -4.98 -12.43 5.22
CA SER A 25 -5.35 -12.44 6.64
C SER A 25 -4.47 -13.47 7.35
N PRO A 26 -4.15 -13.30 8.65
CA PRO A 26 -3.25 -14.22 9.35
C PRO A 26 -3.61 -15.69 9.14
N LYS A 27 -4.91 -15.99 9.20
CA LYS A 27 -5.47 -17.32 8.95
C LYS A 27 -5.21 -17.78 7.52
N LYS A 28 -5.60 -16.99 6.52
CA LYS A 28 -5.36 -17.36 5.12
C LYS A 28 -3.85 -17.51 4.84
N GLN A 29 -3.01 -16.70 5.48
CA GLN A 29 -1.55 -16.74 5.31
C GLN A 29 -1.01 -18.07 5.84
N THR A 30 -1.48 -18.47 7.02
CA THR A 30 -1.16 -19.76 7.61
C THR A 30 -1.66 -20.91 6.74
N GLU A 31 -2.88 -20.88 6.21
CA GLU A 31 -3.39 -21.93 5.32
C GLU A 31 -2.56 -22.07 4.04
N TRP A 32 -2.16 -20.95 3.44
CA TRP A 32 -1.26 -20.95 2.29
C TRP A 32 0.10 -21.56 2.66
N MET A 33 0.68 -21.17 3.81
CA MET A 33 1.94 -21.73 4.28
C MET A 33 1.84 -23.22 4.63
N LYS A 34 0.73 -23.66 5.23
CA LYS A 34 0.47 -25.07 5.52
C LYS A 34 0.47 -25.90 4.24
N THR A 35 -0.21 -25.41 3.22
CA THR A 35 -0.36 -26.11 1.93
C THR A 35 0.96 -26.11 1.15
N GLU A 36 1.59 -24.95 0.98
CA GLU A 36 2.77 -24.80 0.13
C GLU A 36 4.03 -25.39 0.78
N LEU A 37 4.15 -25.31 2.10
CA LEU A 37 5.32 -25.79 2.84
C LEU A 37 5.07 -27.14 3.54
N SER A 38 3.88 -27.73 3.36
CA SER A 38 3.49 -29.00 3.98
C SER A 38 3.73 -29.04 5.50
N LEU A 39 3.32 -27.98 6.21
CA LEU A 39 3.57 -27.85 7.65
C LEU A 39 2.77 -28.88 8.45
N SER A 40 3.37 -29.39 9.54
CA SER A 40 2.64 -30.18 10.52
C SER A 40 1.61 -29.33 11.29
N ASP A 41 0.68 -29.97 12.00
CA ASP A 41 -0.32 -29.24 12.78
C ASP A 41 0.32 -28.40 13.90
N ASP A 42 1.36 -28.94 14.55
CA ASP A 42 2.14 -28.21 15.57
C ASP A 42 2.87 -27.00 14.99
N GLN A 43 3.43 -27.13 13.78
CA GLN A 43 4.07 -26.00 13.08
C GLN A 43 3.04 -24.97 12.64
N THR A 44 1.88 -25.42 12.17
CA THR A 44 0.77 -24.58 11.72
C THR A 44 0.26 -23.70 12.87
N ALA A 45 0.06 -24.26 14.05
CA ALA A 45 -0.39 -23.51 15.23
C ALA A 45 0.62 -22.41 15.65
N LYS A 46 1.92 -22.73 15.60
CA LYS A 46 2.99 -21.75 15.87
C LYS A 46 3.02 -20.64 14.81
N VAL A 47 2.90 -20.98 13.53
CA VAL A 47 2.86 -20.03 12.43
C VAL A 47 1.63 -19.13 12.51
N GLU A 48 0.46 -19.65 12.88
CA GLU A 48 -0.74 -18.83 13.08
C GLU A 48 -0.52 -17.78 14.16
N THR A 49 0.04 -18.18 15.30
CA THR A 49 0.37 -17.27 16.40
C THR A 49 1.33 -16.17 15.95
N ILE A 50 2.37 -16.52 15.18
CA ILE A 50 3.31 -15.55 14.61
C ILE A 50 2.59 -14.59 13.67
N ASN A 51 1.81 -15.10 12.72
CA ASN A 51 1.09 -14.29 11.74
C ASN A 51 0.10 -13.33 12.40
N GLN A 52 -0.61 -13.78 13.45
CA GLN A 52 -1.51 -12.95 14.25
C GLN A 52 -0.74 -11.81 14.96
N LYS A 53 0.33 -12.15 15.70
CA LYS A 53 1.16 -11.17 16.41
C LYS A 53 1.65 -10.06 15.48
N TYR A 54 2.16 -10.41 14.31
CA TYR A 54 2.66 -9.42 13.35
C TYR A 54 1.54 -8.68 12.61
N SER A 55 0.36 -9.28 12.46
CA SER A 55 -0.82 -8.56 11.95
C SER A 55 -1.23 -7.43 12.89
N ASP A 56 -1.29 -7.71 14.19
CA ASP A 56 -1.69 -6.71 15.17
C ASP A 56 -0.63 -5.61 15.32
N LYS A 57 0.66 -5.97 15.27
CA LYS A 57 1.75 -4.98 15.20
C LYS A 57 1.61 -4.07 13.98
N ARG A 58 1.33 -4.64 12.80
CA ARG A 58 1.10 -3.84 11.58
C ARG A 58 -0.11 -2.92 11.70
N LYS A 59 -1.22 -3.39 12.29
CA LYS A 59 -2.41 -2.55 12.52
C LYS A 59 -2.09 -1.37 13.44
N SER A 60 -1.40 -1.63 14.55
CA SER A 60 -0.99 -0.58 15.49
C SER A 60 -0.09 0.47 14.83
N MET A 61 0.94 0.04 14.09
CA MET A 61 1.80 0.95 13.34
C MET A 61 1.02 1.74 12.29
N HIS A 62 0.06 1.12 11.61
CA HIS A 62 -0.77 1.80 10.62
C HIS A 62 -1.65 2.88 11.25
N GLU A 63 -2.24 2.62 12.42
CA GLU A 63 -3.04 3.60 13.15
C GLU A 63 -2.20 4.79 13.63
N GLU A 64 -1.00 4.53 14.17
CA GLU A 64 -0.07 5.58 14.57
C GLU A 64 0.36 6.43 13.37
N HIS A 65 0.77 5.77 12.28
CA HIS A 65 1.15 6.45 11.05
C HIS A 65 0.00 7.29 10.47
N ARG A 66 -1.24 6.80 10.55
CA ARG A 66 -2.42 7.56 10.13
C ARG A 66 -2.61 8.83 10.97
N LYS A 67 -2.38 8.76 12.28
CA LYS A 67 -2.46 9.92 13.19
C LYS A 67 -1.37 10.93 12.85
N GLN A 68 -0.13 10.49 12.69
CA GLN A 68 1.01 11.34 12.30
C GLN A 68 0.75 12.04 10.96
N MET A 69 0.28 11.31 9.96
CA MET A 69 -0.04 11.85 8.65
C MET A 69 -1.20 12.85 8.68
N LYS A 70 -2.15 12.69 9.60
CA LYS A 70 -3.21 13.69 9.80
C LYS A 70 -2.63 14.97 10.40
N ALA A 71 -1.82 14.84 11.46
CA ALA A 71 -1.20 15.99 12.12
C ALA A 71 -0.34 16.81 11.15
N LEU A 72 0.50 16.14 10.34
CA LEU A 72 1.32 16.80 9.32
C LEU A 72 0.49 17.55 8.27
N LYS A 73 -0.67 17.00 7.87
CA LYS A 73 -1.57 17.69 6.94
C LYS A 73 -2.20 18.92 7.57
N ASP A 74 -2.65 18.81 8.82
CA ASP A 74 -3.25 19.92 9.54
C ASP A 74 -2.23 21.06 9.75
N GLU A 75 -0.96 20.72 10.00
CA GLU A 75 0.16 21.66 10.08
C GLU A 75 0.45 22.33 8.72
N GLN A 76 0.61 21.54 7.66
CA GLN A 76 0.79 22.06 6.30
C GLN A 76 -0.35 22.98 5.87
N ASP A 77 -1.60 22.65 6.20
CA ASP A 77 -2.75 23.47 5.85
C ASP A 77 -2.76 24.81 6.62
N LYS A 78 -2.25 24.85 7.86
CA LYS A 78 -2.05 26.11 8.60
C LYS A 78 -0.97 26.97 7.95
N GLU A 79 0.15 26.38 7.58
CA GLU A 79 1.23 27.09 6.88
C GLU A 79 0.74 27.66 5.56
N PHE A 80 -0.01 26.89 4.76
CA PHE A 80 -0.59 27.40 3.53
C PHE A 80 -1.56 28.56 3.75
N LYS A 81 -2.41 28.52 4.78
CA LYS A 81 -3.30 29.65 5.11
C LYS A 81 -2.55 30.91 5.53
N SER A 82 -1.32 30.78 6.03
CA SER A 82 -0.49 31.91 6.43
C SER A 82 0.18 32.62 5.24
N VAL A 83 0.44 31.89 4.15
CA VAL A 83 1.14 32.41 2.96
C VAL A 83 0.18 32.73 1.81
N LEU A 84 -0.90 31.97 1.66
CA LEU A 84 -1.86 32.11 0.57
C LEU A 84 -3.02 33.02 0.96
N ASN A 85 -3.51 33.80 -0.01
CA ASN A 85 -4.77 34.49 0.17
C ASN A 85 -5.98 33.53 0.06
N LYS A 86 -7.17 34.03 0.41
CA LYS A 86 -8.40 33.22 0.47
C LYS A 86 -8.76 32.55 -0.85
N ASP A 87 -8.57 33.25 -1.97
CA ASP A 87 -8.92 32.74 -3.30
C ASP A 87 -7.94 31.65 -3.76
N GLN A 88 -6.65 31.84 -3.51
CA GLN A 88 -5.61 30.85 -3.78
C GLN A 88 -5.82 29.58 -2.96
N TYR A 89 -6.12 29.71 -1.66
CA TYR A 89 -6.40 28.57 -0.79
C TYR A 89 -7.65 27.80 -1.24
N THR A 90 -8.72 28.52 -1.59
CA THR A 90 -9.96 27.90 -2.10
C THR A 90 -9.72 27.10 -3.38
N LYS A 91 -8.90 27.65 -4.30
CA LYS A 91 -8.50 26.95 -5.53
C LYS A 91 -7.67 25.70 -5.25
N LEU A 92 -6.76 25.76 -4.27
CA LEU A 92 -5.95 24.63 -3.84
C LEU A 92 -6.84 23.49 -3.30
N GLU A 93 -7.78 23.80 -2.41
CA GLU A 93 -8.71 22.81 -1.85
C GLU A 93 -9.58 22.15 -2.92
N ALA A 94 -10.11 22.94 -3.86
CA ALA A 94 -10.86 22.40 -4.99
C ALA A 94 -10.01 21.45 -5.84
N LYS A 95 -8.74 21.79 -6.10
CA LYS A 95 -7.81 20.93 -6.85
C LYS A 95 -7.44 19.66 -6.09
N LYS A 96 -7.24 19.72 -4.77
CA LYS A 96 -7.03 18.52 -3.93
C LYS A 96 -8.24 17.59 -4.00
N ALA A 97 -9.46 18.12 -3.94
CA ALA A 97 -10.70 17.34 -4.05
C ALA A 97 -10.84 16.68 -5.43
N GLU A 98 -10.60 17.43 -6.51
CA GLU A 98 -10.61 16.93 -7.89
C GLU A 98 -9.62 15.76 -8.07
N MET A 99 -8.38 15.93 -7.60
CA MET A 99 -7.38 14.87 -7.65
C MET A 99 -7.80 13.62 -6.85
N LYS A 100 -8.46 13.80 -5.71
CA LYS A 100 -8.96 12.69 -4.89
C LYS A 100 -10.04 11.91 -5.62
N GLU A 101 -10.98 12.58 -6.28
CA GLU A 101 -12.02 11.93 -7.07
C GLU A 101 -11.46 11.23 -8.31
N LYS A 102 -10.53 11.86 -9.04
CA LYS A 102 -9.82 11.21 -10.15
C LYS A 102 -9.10 9.93 -9.71
N ARG A 103 -8.42 9.97 -8.56
CA ARG A 103 -7.78 8.77 -7.99
C ARG A 103 -8.80 7.69 -7.63
N LYS A 104 -9.95 8.06 -7.05
CA LYS A 104 -11.03 7.09 -6.75
C LYS A 104 -11.60 6.48 -8.03
N GLN A 105 -11.79 7.27 -9.07
CA GLN A 105 -12.31 6.82 -10.35
C GLN A 105 -11.34 5.88 -11.05
N ALA A 106 -10.07 6.27 -11.21
CA ALA A 106 -9.03 5.40 -11.78
C ALA A 106 -8.92 4.06 -11.03
N HIS A 107 -9.10 4.10 -9.70
CA HIS A 107 -9.14 2.88 -8.89
C HIS A 107 -10.38 2.02 -9.12
N LYS A 108 -11.55 2.63 -9.30
CA LYS A 108 -12.79 1.91 -9.68
C LYS A 108 -12.63 1.27 -11.06
N GLU A 109 -12.10 2.01 -12.04
CA GLU A 109 -11.86 1.53 -13.40
C GLU A 109 -10.89 0.33 -13.40
N ARG A 110 -9.77 0.43 -12.68
CA ARG A 110 -8.82 -0.68 -12.50
C ARG A 110 -9.44 -1.91 -11.82
N LYS A 111 -10.43 -1.71 -10.93
CA LYS A 111 -11.14 -2.83 -10.31
C LYS A 111 -12.24 -3.41 -11.19
N GLY A 112 -12.87 -2.59 -12.03
CA GLY A 112 -13.95 -2.99 -12.94
C GLY A 112 -13.47 -3.73 -14.17
N THR A 113 -12.24 -3.46 -14.63
CA THR A 113 -11.60 -4.15 -15.78
C THR A 113 -11.08 -5.55 -15.46
N ASN A 114 -11.38 -6.09 -14.27
CA ASN A 114 -10.99 -7.44 -13.87
C ASN A 114 -12.21 -8.33 -13.58
N LYS A 115 -13.31 -8.10 -14.29
CA LYS A 115 -14.49 -8.98 -14.32
C LYS A 115 -14.54 -9.71 -15.66
#